data_AF-A0A396QV17-F1
#
_entry.id   AF-A0A396QV17-F1
#
_cell.length_a   1.000
_cell.length_b   1.000
_cell.length_c   1.000
_cell.angle_alpha   90.00
_cell.angle_beta   90.00
_cell.angle_gamma   90.00
#
_symmetry.space_group_name_H-M   'P 1'
#
loop_
_entity.id
_entity.type
_entity.pdbx_description
1 polymer ?
#
loop_
_entity_poly.entity_id
_entity_poly.type
_entity_poly.pdbx_seq_one_letter_code
_entity_poly.pdbx_strand_id
1 'polypeptide(L)'
;MEINCTIYFKNIQVIDINLEKKLRDMIENTNLCRRNQVIFSGTVKGDSAECMMSEYLLTKVNCILLQALPLRKRKSDVLNLSIIYLSALNAELGKQVIGFENGADEEMLQYSWPGNVTQLKRVLRELVIGTDGNYITRKSVKECISNEIFSSEEANVSNINLNQSLNDITYDVIRRVMKEEGMNQKKAADRLKVSRTTIWRILNSR
;
A
#
# COMPACT_ATOMS: atom_id res chain seq x y z
N MET A 1 -33.72 -14.83 -23.91
CA MET A 1 -32.55 -15.26 -23.11
C MET A 1 -32.14 -14.09 -22.24
N GLU A 2 -32.56 -14.09 -20.99
CA GLU A 2 -32.04 -13.14 -19.99
C GLU A 2 -30.61 -13.56 -19.67
N ILE A 3 -29.65 -12.87 -20.28
CA ILE A 3 -28.24 -13.10 -19.99
C ILE A 3 -27.97 -12.45 -18.65
N ASN A 4 -28.03 -13.24 -17.58
CA ASN A 4 -27.77 -12.80 -16.21
C ASN A 4 -26.27 -12.97 -15.89
N CYS A 5 -25.41 -12.33 -16.68
CA CYS A 5 -23.96 -12.45 -16.49
C CYS A 5 -23.46 -11.46 -15.43
N THR A 6 -22.49 -11.90 -14.63
CA THR A 6 -21.75 -11.01 -13.72
C THR A 6 -20.49 -10.52 -14.42
N ILE A 7 -20.35 -9.21 -14.60
CA ILE A 7 -19.19 -8.57 -15.23
C ILE A 7 -18.41 -7.84 -14.15
N TYR A 8 -17.13 -8.15 -14.00
CA TYR A 8 -16.26 -7.52 -13.02
C TYR A 8 -15.15 -6.70 -13.69
N PHE A 9 -15.17 -5.39 -13.43
CA PHE A 9 -14.12 -4.46 -13.85
C PHE A 9 -13.19 -4.16 -12.70
N LYS A 10 -11.91 -4.54 -12.85
CA LYS A 10 -10.87 -4.34 -11.84
C LYS A 10 -10.04 -3.10 -12.16
N ASN A 11 -9.70 -2.33 -11.13
CA ASN A 11 -8.81 -1.16 -11.19
C ASN A 11 -9.29 -0.08 -12.19
N ILE A 12 -10.56 0.32 -12.07
CA ILE A 12 -11.18 1.32 -12.95
C ILE A 12 -10.40 2.66 -13.02
N GLN A 13 -9.62 2.99 -11.99
CA GLN A 13 -8.79 4.19 -11.91
C GLN A 13 -7.61 4.24 -12.89
N VAL A 14 -7.22 3.11 -13.48
CA VAL A 14 -6.08 3.01 -14.41
C VAL A 14 -6.52 3.15 -15.88
N ILE A 15 -7.83 3.28 -16.12
CA ILE A 15 -8.39 3.33 -17.46
C ILE A 15 -8.04 4.67 -18.13
N ASP A 16 -7.62 4.61 -19.40
CA ASP A 16 -7.39 5.79 -20.23
C ASP A 16 -8.70 6.52 -20.53
N ILE A 17 -8.66 7.84 -20.66
CA ILE A 17 -9.83 8.71 -20.78
C ILE A 17 -10.69 8.38 -22.01
N ASN A 18 -10.07 7.85 -23.07
CA ASN A 18 -10.77 7.41 -24.28
C ASN A 18 -11.58 6.13 -24.05
N LEU A 19 -11.02 5.19 -23.28
CA LEU A 19 -11.69 3.95 -22.92
C LEU A 19 -12.81 4.22 -21.89
N GLU A 20 -12.59 5.17 -20.99
CA GLU A 20 -13.62 5.61 -20.04
C GLU A 20 -14.85 6.15 -20.78
N LYS A 21 -14.68 7.02 -21.77
CA LYS A 21 -15.78 7.53 -22.61
C LYS A 21 -16.52 6.42 -23.34
N LYS A 22 -15.79 5.52 -24.01
CA LYS A 22 -16.39 4.36 -24.69
C LYS A 22 -17.19 3.47 -23.74
N LEU A 23 -16.68 3.26 -22.53
CA LEU A 23 -17.33 2.42 -21.55
C LEU A 23 -18.62 3.06 -21.02
N ARG A 24 -18.64 4.38 -20.84
CA ARG A 24 -19.86 5.14 -20.51
C ARG A 24 -20.89 5.06 -21.63
N ASP A 25 -20.48 5.33 -22.86
CA ASP A 25 -21.35 5.23 -24.03
C ASP A 25 -21.93 3.81 -24.17
N MET A 26 -21.14 2.79 -23.86
CA MET A 26 -21.60 1.41 -23.87
C MET A 26 -22.65 1.15 -22.78
N ILE A 27 -22.40 1.60 -21.54
CA ILE A 27 -23.35 1.41 -20.42
C ILE A 27 -24.71 2.05 -20.73
N GLU A 28 -24.70 3.27 -21.28
CA GLU A 28 -25.92 4.02 -21.61
C GLU A 28 -26.68 3.39 -22.79
N ASN A 29 -25.99 3.15 -23.91
CA ASN A 29 -26.65 2.69 -25.13
C ASN A 29 -27.12 1.23 -25.04
N THR A 30 -26.43 0.38 -24.27
CA THR A 30 -26.75 -1.06 -24.20
C THR A 30 -27.60 -1.45 -23.00
N ASN A 31 -27.92 -0.52 -22.09
CA ASN A 31 -28.56 -0.81 -20.81
C ASN A 31 -27.84 -1.95 -20.05
N LEU A 32 -26.49 -1.95 -20.09
CA LEU A 32 -25.65 -3.05 -19.61
C LEU A 32 -25.99 -3.44 -18.16
N CYS A 33 -26.18 -2.44 -17.30
CA CYS A 33 -26.46 -2.61 -15.87
C CYS A 33 -27.89 -3.08 -15.57
N ARG A 34 -28.81 -3.07 -16.53
CA ARG A 34 -30.17 -3.63 -16.37
C ARG A 34 -30.22 -5.12 -16.68
N ARG A 35 -29.39 -5.56 -17.63
CA ARG A 35 -29.35 -6.95 -18.08
C ARG A 35 -28.33 -7.77 -17.30
N ASN A 36 -27.28 -7.14 -16.79
CA ASN A 36 -26.14 -7.81 -16.16
C ASN A 36 -25.86 -7.23 -14.77
N GLN A 37 -25.33 -8.08 -13.89
CA GLN A 37 -24.77 -7.62 -12.62
C GLN A 37 -23.34 -7.11 -12.89
N VAL A 38 -23.10 -5.82 -12.67
CA VAL A 38 -21.78 -5.21 -12.92
C VAL A 38 -21.13 -4.82 -11.60
N ILE A 39 -19.90 -5.27 -11.39
CA ILE A 39 -19.09 -4.95 -10.21
C ILE A 39 -17.88 -4.15 -10.67
N PHE A 40 -17.64 -3.02 -10.02
CA PHE A 40 -16.45 -2.20 -10.24
C PHE A 40 -15.60 -2.22 -8.98
N SER A 41 -14.29 -2.42 -9.14
CA SER A 41 -13.32 -2.14 -8.08
C SER A 41 -12.32 -1.09 -8.51
N GLY A 42 -11.95 -0.25 -7.55
CA GLY A 42 -10.94 0.76 -7.76
C GLY A 42 -10.38 1.28 -6.46
N THR A 43 -9.25 1.98 -6.57
CA THR A 43 -8.60 2.65 -5.45
C THR A 43 -8.73 4.15 -5.61
N VAL A 44 -9.27 4.83 -4.61
CA VAL A 44 -9.31 6.30 -4.56
C VAL A 44 -8.08 6.75 -3.76
N LYS A 45 -7.19 7.54 -4.38
CA LYS A 45 -6.04 8.14 -3.69
C LYS A 45 -6.48 9.48 -3.09
N GLY A 46 -6.64 9.53 -1.76
CA GLY A 46 -6.97 10.75 -1.01
C GLY A 46 -8.47 10.94 -0.75
N ASP A 47 -8.81 11.98 0.02
CA ASP A 47 -10.18 12.44 0.31
C ASP A 47 -10.84 13.12 -0.91
N SER A 48 -10.10 13.22 -2.01
CA SER A 48 -10.57 13.74 -3.29
C SER A 48 -11.34 12.63 -4.01
N ALA A 49 -12.65 12.65 -3.85
CA ALA A 49 -13.62 11.81 -4.55
C ALA A 49 -13.69 12.06 -6.08
N GLU A 50 -12.64 12.58 -6.71
CA GLU A 50 -12.65 13.02 -8.11
C GLU A 50 -11.96 12.01 -9.02
N CYS A 51 -12.41 10.75 -8.98
CA CYS A 51 -12.33 9.96 -10.21
C CYS A 51 -13.64 10.25 -10.95
N MET A 52 -13.56 10.92 -12.12
CA MET A 52 -14.76 11.26 -12.92
C MET A 52 -15.66 10.04 -13.13
N MET A 53 -15.06 8.85 -13.25
CA MET A 53 -15.78 7.58 -13.36
C MET A 53 -16.54 7.21 -12.09
N SER A 54 -15.95 7.40 -10.91
CA SER A 54 -16.64 7.14 -9.65
C SER A 54 -17.84 8.06 -9.44
N GLU A 55 -17.70 9.34 -9.76
CA GLU A 55 -18.79 10.30 -9.68
C GLU A 55 -19.92 9.94 -10.65
N TYR A 56 -19.58 9.57 -11.88
CA TYR A 56 -20.56 9.10 -12.86
C TYR A 56 -21.27 7.84 -12.42
N LEU A 57 -20.54 6.84 -11.93
CA LEU A 57 -21.13 5.60 -11.44
C LEU A 57 -22.05 5.88 -10.25
N LEU A 58 -21.72 6.80 -9.35
CA LEU A 58 -22.56 7.12 -8.18
C LEU A 58 -23.80 7.96 -8.54
N THR A 59 -23.69 8.83 -9.53
CA THR A 59 -24.77 9.79 -9.88
C THR A 59 -25.69 9.30 -10.99
N LYS A 60 -25.16 8.59 -11.99
CA LYS A 60 -25.88 8.18 -13.19
C LYS A 60 -26.26 6.70 -13.19
N VAL A 61 -25.48 5.87 -12.52
CA VAL A 61 -25.78 4.45 -12.36
C VAL A 61 -26.29 4.24 -10.93
N ASN A 62 -27.44 3.60 -10.75
CA ASN A 62 -27.96 3.32 -9.42
C ASN A 62 -27.13 2.21 -8.74
N CYS A 63 -25.91 2.55 -8.30
CA CYS A 63 -24.95 1.62 -7.74
C CYS A 63 -24.89 1.69 -6.21
N ILE A 64 -24.52 0.56 -5.59
CA ILE A 64 -24.24 0.49 -4.16
C ILE A 64 -22.74 0.65 -3.97
N LEU A 65 -22.33 1.68 -3.23
CA LEU A 65 -20.94 1.92 -2.88
C LEU A 65 -20.54 1.07 -1.68
N LEU A 66 -19.54 0.20 -1.87
CA LEU A 66 -18.94 -0.58 -0.79
C LEU A 66 -17.50 -0.09 -0.55
N GLN A 67 -17.28 0.62 0.56
CA GLN A 67 -15.96 1.10 0.92
C GLN A 67 -15.19 0.06 1.74
N ALA A 68 -14.13 -0.48 1.17
CA ALA A 68 -13.20 -1.35 1.89
C ALA A 68 -12.28 -0.51 2.81
N LEU A 69 -12.45 -0.65 4.13
CA LEU A 69 -11.59 0.05 5.09
C LEU A 69 -10.16 -0.52 5.07
N PRO A 70 -9.13 0.33 5.10
CA PRO A 70 -7.75 -0.12 5.18
C PRO A 70 -7.45 -0.76 6.54
N LEU A 71 -6.48 -1.69 6.59
CA LEU A 71 -6.16 -2.47 7.79
C LEU A 71 -5.88 -1.61 9.03
N ARG A 72 -5.26 -0.44 8.86
CA ARG A 72 -5.02 0.57 9.92
C ARG A 72 -6.27 1.02 10.69
N LYS A 73 -7.45 0.99 10.06
CA LYS A 73 -8.74 1.35 10.70
C LYS A 73 -9.43 0.14 11.37
N ARG A 74 -8.91 -1.07 11.18
CA ARG A 74 -9.47 -2.35 11.63
C ARG A 74 -8.38 -3.23 12.25
N LYS A 75 -7.66 -2.68 13.25
CA LYS A 75 -6.49 -3.34 13.83
C LYS A 75 -6.79 -4.74 14.40
N SER A 76 -7.99 -4.94 14.96
CA SER A 76 -8.47 -6.25 15.41
C SER A 76 -8.43 -7.32 14.33
N ASP A 77 -8.64 -6.94 13.06
CA ASP A 77 -8.65 -7.87 11.94
C ASP A 77 -7.23 -8.35 11.58
N VAL A 78 -6.17 -7.60 11.96
CA VAL A 78 -4.78 -7.98 11.66
C VAL A 78 -4.47 -9.35 12.24
N LEU A 79 -4.79 -9.58 13.51
CA LEU A 79 -4.49 -10.84 14.20
C LEU A 79 -5.37 -11.98 13.68
N ASN A 80 -6.67 -11.73 13.50
CA ASN A 80 -7.59 -12.74 12.95
C ASN A 80 -7.19 -13.18 11.55
N LEU A 81 -6.86 -12.23 10.67
CA LEU A 81 -6.36 -12.52 9.33
C LEU A 81 -5.03 -13.27 9.40
N SER A 82 -4.14 -12.90 10.32
CA SER A 82 -2.86 -13.57 10.49
C SER A 82 -3.03 -15.05 10.82
N ILE A 83 -3.93 -15.40 11.74
CA ILE A 83 -4.21 -16.81 12.08
C ILE A 83 -4.70 -17.59 10.84
N ILE A 84 -5.63 -17.02 10.07
CA ILE A 84 -6.16 -17.65 8.84
C ILE A 84 -5.03 -17.84 7.82
N TYR A 85 -4.20 -16.81 7.59
CA TYR A 85 -3.10 -16.90 6.64
C TYR A 85 -1.99 -17.85 7.10
N LEU A 86 -1.70 -17.93 8.40
CA LEU A 86 -0.75 -18.90 8.95
C LEU A 86 -1.19 -20.33 8.65
N SER A 87 -2.48 -20.64 8.81
CA SER A 87 -3.01 -21.97 8.48
C SER A 87 -2.79 -22.33 7.01
N ALA A 88 -3.04 -21.37 6.09
CA ALA A 88 -2.83 -21.57 4.67
C ALA A 88 -1.33 -21.69 4.30
N LEU A 89 -0.48 -20.87 4.92
CA LEU A 89 0.96 -20.87 4.69
C LEU A 89 1.63 -22.13 5.24
N ASN A 90 1.17 -22.65 6.38
CA ASN A 90 1.64 -23.93 6.91
C ASN A 90 1.39 -25.08 5.93
N ALA A 91 0.20 -25.11 5.32
CA ALA A 91 -0.12 -26.09 4.29
C ALA A 91 0.72 -25.89 3.01
N GLU A 92 0.97 -24.64 2.60
CA GLU A 92 1.77 -24.32 1.41
C GLU A 92 3.28 -24.63 1.59
N LEU A 93 3.83 -24.35 2.78
CA LEU A 93 5.28 -24.39 3.06
C LEU A 93 5.73 -25.61 3.86
N GLY A 94 4.80 -26.48 4.28
CA GLY A 94 5.12 -27.66 5.10
C GLY A 94 5.61 -27.32 6.51
N LYS A 95 5.19 -26.17 7.06
CA LYS A 95 5.55 -25.68 8.39
C LYS A 95 4.40 -25.93 9.39
N GLN A 96 4.69 -25.81 10.68
CA GLN A 96 3.71 -25.98 11.77
C GLN A 96 3.71 -24.77 12.72
N VAL A 97 3.63 -23.57 12.15
CA VAL A 97 3.56 -22.33 12.94
C VAL A 97 2.16 -22.18 13.52
N ILE A 98 2.05 -22.26 14.84
CA ILE A 98 0.79 -22.17 15.60
C ILE A 98 0.34 -20.72 15.74
N GLY A 99 1.29 -19.80 15.91
CA GLY A 99 0.97 -18.39 16.12
C GLY A 99 2.18 -17.54 16.48
N PHE A 100 1.91 -16.49 17.25
CA PHE A 100 2.88 -15.50 17.68
C PHE A 100 3.26 -15.70 19.14
N GLU A 101 4.50 -15.39 19.48
CA GLU A 101 4.95 -15.28 20.87
C GLU A 101 4.38 -14.01 21.53
N ASN A 102 4.32 -13.98 22.86
CA ASN A 102 3.85 -12.81 23.63
C ASN A 102 4.60 -11.53 23.23
N GLY A 103 3.85 -10.49 22.89
CA GLY A 103 4.37 -9.17 22.50
C GLY A 103 4.79 -9.07 21.03
N ALA A 104 4.73 -10.15 20.24
CA ALA A 104 4.89 -10.08 18.79
C ALA A 104 3.59 -9.62 18.10
N ASP A 105 2.44 -9.96 18.68
CA ASP A 105 1.12 -9.47 18.32
C ASP A 105 0.98 -7.95 18.47
N GLU A 106 1.54 -7.38 19.55
CA GLU A 106 1.56 -5.93 19.77
C GLU A 106 2.29 -5.18 18.64
N GLU A 107 3.44 -5.68 18.20
CA GLU A 107 4.21 -5.08 17.10
C GLU A 107 3.41 -5.10 15.79
N MET A 108 2.71 -6.22 15.50
CA MET A 108 1.83 -6.35 14.35
C MET A 108 0.63 -5.38 14.41
N LEU A 109 0.09 -5.12 15.60
CA LEU A 109 -1.01 -4.17 15.82
C LEU A 109 -0.57 -2.71 15.79
N GLN A 110 0.67 -2.42 16.19
CA GLN A 110 1.22 -1.08 16.20
C GLN A 110 1.54 -0.60 14.77
N TYR A 111 1.97 -1.51 13.90
CA TYR A 111 2.30 -1.18 12.52
C TYR A 111 1.06 -0.76 11.70
N SER A 112 1.25 0.21 10.79
CA SER A 112 0.16 0.84 10.04
C SER A 112 -0.27 0.08 8.78
N TRP A 113 0.53 -0.89 8.33
CA TRP A 113 0.28 -1.71 7.13
C TRP A 113 -0.11 -0.86 5.90
N PRO A 114 0.77 0.02 5.40
CA PRO A 114 0.49 0.87 4.24
C PRO A 114 0.07 0.07 2.99
N GLY A 115 0.60 -1.14 2.79
CA GLY A 115 0.20 -2.04 1.71
C GLY A 115 -0.96 -2.97 2.06
N ASN A 116 -1.68 -2.69 3.16
CA ASN A 116 -2.90 -3.38 3.60
C ASN A 116 -2.69 -4.92 3.70
N VAL A 117 -3.74 -5.70 3.43
CA VAL A 117 -3.72 -7.18 3.47
C VAL A 117 -2.63 -7.77 2.57
N THR A 118 -2.32 -7.14 1.43
CA THR A 118 -1.26 -7.61 0.53
C THR A 118 0.11 -7.59 1.20
N GLN A 119 0.43 -6.50 1.90
CA GLN A 119 1.67 -6.40 2.67
C GLN A 119 1.67 -7.35 3.85
N LEU A 120 0.55 -7.44 4.60
CA LEU A 120 0.42 -8.39 5.69
C LEU A 120 0.74 -9.82 5.24
N LYS A 121 0.15 -10.26 4.11
CA LYS A 121 0.39 -11.60 3.57
C LYS A 121 1.86 -11.84 3.20
N ARG A 122 2.53 -10.84 2.62
CA ARG A 122 3.97 -10.93 2.29
C ARG A 122 4.81 -11.10 3.56
N VAL A 123 4.59 -10.21 4.54
CA VAL A 123 5.33 -10.24 5.81
C VAL A 123 5.09 -11.56 6.55
N LEU A 124 3.85 -12.03 6.64
CA LEU A 124 3.54 -13.33 7.26
C LEU A 124 4.25 -14.48 6.56
N ARG A 125 4.32 -14.47 5.22
CA ARG A 125 5.05 -15.49 4.47
C ARG A 125 6.54 -15.47 4.82
N GLU A 126 7.18 -14.30 4.84
CA GLU A 126 8.59 -14.17 5.23
C GLU A 126 8.83 -14.64 6.67
N LEU A 127 7.94 -14.28 7.60
CA LEU A 127 8.00 -14.72 8.99
C LEU A 127 7.89 -16.24 9.11
N VAL A 128 6.96 -16.89 8.41
CA VAL A 128 6.80 -18.35 8.44
C VAL A 128 8.03 -19.06 7.85
N ILE A 129 8.61 -18.52 6.77
CA ILE A 129 9.83 -19.08 6.16
C ILE A 129 11.01 -18.99 7.14
N GLY A 130 11.19 -17.83 7.78
CA GLY A 130 12.28 -17.58 8.74
C GLY A 130 12.05 -18.16 10.14
N THR A 131 10.90 -18.81 10.39
CA THR A 131 10.61 -19.43 11.68
C THR A 131 10.92 -20.92 11.61
N ASP A 132 11.79 -21.37 12.50
CA ASP A 132 12.15 -22.79 12.64
C ASP A 132 11.31 -23.52 13.70
N GLY A 133 10.64 -22.79 14.58
CA GLY A 133 9.78 -23.34 15.63
C GLY A 133 8.28 -23.23 15.32
N ASN A 134 7.48 -23.44 16.37
CA ASN A 134 6.01 -23.36 16.28
C ASN A 134 5.48 -21.94 16.52
N TYR A 135 6.31 -21.02 16.99
CA TYR A 135 5.91 -19.65 17.33
C TYR A 135 6.81 -18.64 16.64
N ILE A 136 6.21 -17.62 16.05
CA ILE A 136 6.92 -16.48 15.48
C ILE A 136 7.35 -15.58 16.64
N THR A 137 8.66 -15.38 16.78
CA THR A 137 9.22 -14.58 17.88
C THR A 137 9.04 -13.08 17.65
N ARG A 138 8.98 -12.32 18.74
CA ARG A 138 8.90 -10.85 18.67
C ARG A 138 10.07 -10.24 17.89
N LYS A 139 11.27 -10.81 18.04
CA LYS A 139 12.47 -10.33 17.35
C LYS A 139 12.32 -10.45 15.83
N SER A 140 11.86 -11.60 15.34
CA SER A 140 11.62 -11.84 13.91
C SER A 140 10.60 -10.87 13.33
N VAL A 141 9.49 -10.61 14.05
CA VAL A 141 8.48 -9.62 13.63
C VAL A 141 9.08 -8.23 13.52
N LYS A 142 9.80 -7.78 14.55
CA LYS A 142 10.40 -6.45 14.58
C LYS A 142 11.43 -6.25 13.47
N GLU A 143 12.25 -7.25 13.19
CA GLU A 143 13.22 -7.23 12.11
C GLU A 143 12.53 -7.17 10.74
N CYS A 144 11.52 -8.01 10.51
CA CYS A 144 10.77 -8.04 9.26
C CYS A 144 10.05 -6.71 8.97
N ILE A 145 9.40 -6.14 9.99
CA ILE A 145 8.74 -4.82 9.89
C ILE A 145 9.77 -3.70 9.66
N SER A 146 10.95 -3.76 10.31
CA SER A 146 12.01 -2.76 10.10
C SER A 146 12.56 -2.81 8.68
N ASN A 147 12.74 -4.01 8.13
CA ASN A 147 13.16 -4.22 6.74
C ASN A 147 12.08 -3.74 5.76
N GLU A 148 10.80 -3.95 6.07
CA GLU A 148 9.67 -3.39 5.30
C GLU A 148 9.66 -1.86 5.29
N ILE A 149 9.93 -1.21 6.42
CA ILE A 149 10.07 0.26 6.46
C ILE A 149 11.23 0.67 5.55
N PHE A 150 12.35 -0.04 5.56
CA PHE A 150 13.48 0.28 4.70
C PHE A 150 13.16 0.06 3.21
N SER A 151 12.55 -1.06 2.84
CA SER A 151 12.17 -1.36 1.45
C SER A 151 11.01 -0.49 0.95
N SER A 152 10.09 -0.09 1.82
CA SER A 152 9.02 0.86 1.47
C SER A 152 9.52 2.31 1.45
N GLU A 153 10.55 2.65 2.23
CA GLU A 153 11.32 3.88 2.03
C GLU A 153 12.02 3.81 0.68
N GLU A 154 12.74 2.76 0.31
CA GLU A 154 13.38 2.56 -1.00
C GLU A 154 12.38 2.51 -2.19
N ALA A 155 11.15 2.06 -1.98
CA ALA A 155 10.08 2.16 -2.98
C ALA A 155 9.43 3.55 -3.01
N ASN A 156 9.37 4.26 -1.88
CA ASN A 156 8.99 5.68 -1.79
C ASN A 156 10.15 6.63 -2.10
N VAL A 157 11.36 6.12 -2.31
CA VAL A 157 12.52 6.90 -2.77
C VAL A 157 12.18 7.49 -4.15
N SER A 158 11.22 6.96 -4.91
CA SER A 158 10.68 7.63 -6.11
C SER A 158 9.65 8.75 -5.89
N ASN A 159 9.06 8.89 -4.70
CA ASN A 159 8.00 9.86 -4.40
C ASN A 159 8.45 10.89 -3.37
N ILE A 160 9.14 11.93 -3.84
CA ILE A 160 9.30 13.16 -3.07
C ILE A 160 7.90 13.74 -2.84
N ASN A 161 7.52 13.94 -1.59
CA ASN A 161 6.24 14.60 -1.28
C ASN A 161 6.35 16.07 -1.66
N LEU A 162 5.64 16.50 -2.71
CA LEU A 162 5.67 17.89 -3.19
C LEU A 162 4.66 18.80 -2.46
N ASN A 163 3.85 18.26 -1.55
CA ASN A 163 2.84 19.00 -0.79
C ASN A 163 3.38 19.55 0.56
N GLN A 164 4.70 19.62 0.73
CA GLN A 164 5.35 20.14 1.94
C GLN A 164 6.17 21.40 1.63
N SER A 165 6.68 22.07 2.66
CA SER A 165 7.49 23.28 2.49
C SER A 165 8.76 22.97 1.68
N LEU A 166 9.23 23.95 0.90
CA LEU A 166 10.45 23.81 0.09
C LEU A 166 11.65 23.36 0.93
N ASN A 167 11.73 23.80 2.19
CA ASN A 167 12.77 23.38 3.12
C ASN A 167 12.68 21.88 3.46
N ASP A 168 11.47 21.35 3.65
CA ASP A 168 11.26 19.94 3.96
C ASP A 168 11.56 19.06 2.75
N ILE A 169 11.16 19.51 1.55
CA ILE A 169 11.52 18.86 0.29
C ILE A 169 13.04 18.79 0.15
N THR A 170 13.72 19.91 0.41
CA THR A 170 15.19 19.99 0.27
C THR A 170 15.89 19.11 1.32
N TYR A 171 15.35 19.05 2.54
CA TYR A 171 15.85 18.17 3.59
C TYR A 171 15.74 16.69 3.19
N ASP A 172 14.58 16.27 2.69
CA ASP A 172 14.36 14.89 2.26
C ASP A 172 15.28 14.49 1.10
N VAL A 173 15.48 15.38 0.13
CA VAL A 173 16.41 15.19 -0.99
C VAL A 173 17.85 15.05 -0.51
N ILE A 174 18.31 15.91 0.41
CA ILE A 174 19.67 15.87 0.96
C ILE A 174 19.87 14.58 1.77
N ARG A 175 18.91 14.21 2.61
CA ARG A 175 18.95 12.97 3.41
C ARG A 175 19.03 11.75 2.52
N ARG A 176 18.31 11.74 1.39
CA ARG A 176 18.34 10.67 0.40
C ARG A 176 19.71 10.53 -0.25
N VAL A 177 20.25 11.60 -0.82
CA VAL A 177 21.57 11.55 -1.48
C VAL A 177 22.66 11.16 -0.48
N MET A 178 22.55 11.61 0.77
CA MET A 178 23.43 11.18 1.86
C MET A 178 23.36 9.67 2.12
N LYS A 179 22.17 9.06 2.14
CA LYS A 179 22.02 7.61 2.31
C LYS A 179 22.64 6.85 1.12
N GLU A 180 22.37 7.27 -0.11
CA GLU A 180 22.92 6.64 -1.33
C GLU A 180 24.46 6.71 -1.39
N GLU A 181 25.06 7.78 -0.87
CA GLU A 181 26.51 7.97 -0.83
C GLU A 181 27.18 7.45 0.46
N GLY A 182 26.46 6.63 1.26
CA GLY A 182 27.01 6.03 2.48
C GLY A 182 27.36 7.03 3.57
N MET A 183 26.50 8.05 3.76
CA MET A 183 26.67 9.17 4.72
C MET A 183 27.88 10.08 4.44
N ASN A 184 28.41 10.07 3.20
CA ASN A 184 29.53 10.92 2.83
C ASN A 184 29.09 12.30 2.35
N GLN A 185 29.14 13.29 3.26
CA GLN A 185 28.74 14.68 2.99
C GLN A 185 29.48 15.34 1.82
N LYS A 186 30.71 14.92 1.50
CA LYS A 186 31.47 15.50 0.37
C LYS A 186 30.88 15.01 -0.95
N LYS A 187 30.71 13.70 -1.08
CA LYS A 187 30.13 13.07 -2.27
C LYS A 187 28.69 13.52 -2.51
N ALA A 188 27.91 13.65 -1.45
CA ALA A 188 26.54 14.16 -1.53
C ALA A 188 26.49 15.62 -1.99
N ALA A 189 27.39 16.48 -1.50
CA ALA A 189 27.52 17.88 -1.92
C ALA A 189 27.89 18.00 -3.41
N ASP A 190 28.89 17.22 -3.85
CA ASP A 190 29.35 17.20 -5.24
C ASP A 190 28.24 16.74 -6.19
N ARG A 191 27.48 15.71 -5.78
CA ARG A 191 26.36 15.15 -6.57
C ARG A 191 25.16 16.10 -6.67
N LEU A 192 24.84 16.80 -5.58
CA LEU A 192 23.75 17.78 -5.55
C LEU A 192 24.18 19.16 -6.10
N LYS A 193 25.46 19.34 -6.44
CA LYS A 193 26.05 20.62 -6.87
C LYS A 193 25.80 21.77 -5.88
N VAL A 194 25.83 21.46 -4.59
CA VAL A 194 25.66 22.43 -3.49
C VAL A 194 26.87 22.42 -2.57
N SER A 195 27.08 23.50 -1.82
CA SER A 195 28.17 23.54 -0.84
C SER A 195 27.91 22.61 0.35
N ARG A 196 28.98 22.05 0.93
CA ARG A 196 28.93 21.29 2.20
C ARG A 196 28.23 22.08 3.32
N THR A 197 28.44 23.40 3.37
CA THR A 197 27.80 24.31 4.34
C THR A 197 26.30 24.40 4.15
N THR A 198 25.80 24.28 2.91
CA THR A 198 24.36 24.28 2.63
C THR A 198 23.70 22.99 3.13
N ILE A 199 24.34 21.84 2.89
CA ILE A 199 23.89 20.54 3.44
C ILE A 199 23.85 20.59 4.96
N TRP A 200 24.93 21.05 5.60
CA TRP A 200 25.00 21.15 7.06
C TRP A 200 23.91 22.08 7.63
N ARG A 201 23.74 23.26 7.04
CA ARG A 201 22.72 24.23 7.46
C ARG A 201 21.32 23.62 7.41
N ILE A 202 20.97 22.94 6.33
CA ILE A 202 19.62 22.34 6.16
C ILE A 202 19.42 21.16 7.13
N LEU A 203 20.46 20.36 7.38
CA LEU A 203 20.41 19.26 8.35
C LEU A 203 20.29 19.74 9.80
N ASN A 204 20.92 20.86 10.15
CA ASN A 204 20.91 21.46 11.49
C ASN A 204 19.78 22.48 11.71
N SER A 205 18.93 22.73 10.71
CA SER A 205 17.78 23.64 10.85
C SER A 205 16.57 22.96 11.52
N ARG A 206 16.80 21.90 12.29
CA ARG A 206 15.81 21.14 13.04
C ARG A 206 16.33 20.82 14.44
#